data_AF-A0A0P8ATQ5-F1
#
_entry.id   AF-A0A0P8ATQ5-F1
#
_cell.length_a   1.000
_cell.length_b   1.000
_cell.length_c   1.000
_cell.angle_alpha   90.00
_cell.angle_beta   90.00
_cell.angle_gamma   90.00
#
_symmetry.space_group_name_H-M   'P 1'
#
loop_
_entity.id
_entity.type
_entity.pdbx_description
1 polymer ?
#
loop_
_entity_poly.entity_id
_entity_poly.type
_entity_poly.pdbx_seq_one_letter_code
_entity_poly.pdbx_strand_id
1 'polypeptide(L)'
;MQLFIGGACAGKRDVVTARFPDAVWYRLAPEQRLDACQQTLLADTPLVITGVLEWLEAASGSMQNDAFREQWQRDMTGLYQRASQINAPLIIIAHEVGCGIVPMQPEQRRLRDLNGWFVQDATRQADQVWYVRHGLVQLIK
;
A
#
# COMPACT_ATOMS: atom_id res chain seq x y z
N MET A 1 10.24 3.90 -4.53
CA MET A 1 9.16 3.07 -3.98
C MET A 1 8.78 1.97 -4.97
N GLN A 2 8.56 0.74 -4.49
CA GLN A 2 8.00 -0.36 -5.29
C GLN A 2 6.62 -0.74 -4.76
N LEU A 3 5.67 -0.98 -5.67
CA LEU A 3 4.30 -1.36 -5.32
C LEU A 3 3.99 -2.76 -5.84
N PHE A 4 3.46 -3.62 -4.98
CA PHE A 4 2.99 -4.97 -5.34
C PHE A 4 1.47 -5.03 -5.19
N ILE A 5 0.78 -5.26 -6.30
CA ILE A 5 -0.68 -5.35 -6.37
C ILE A 5 -1.14 -6.73 -6.85
N GLY A 6 -2.39 -7.07 -6.56
CA GLY A 6 -2.99 -8.36 -6.93
C GLY A 6 -4.08 -8.78 -5.96
N GLY A 7 -4.82 -9.83 -6.31
CA GLY A 7 -5.93 -10.34 -5.50
C GLY A 7 -5.52 -10.92 -4.14
N ALA A 8 -6.51 -11.33 -3.36
CA ALA A 8 -6.28 -12.12 -2.15
C ALA A 8 -5.52 -13.43 -2.48
N CYS A 9 -4.63 -13.85 -1.59
CA CYS A 9 -3.83 -15.08 -1.74
C CYS A 9 -3.07 -15.21 -3.08
N ALA A 10 -2.77 -14.10 -3.75
CA ALA A 10 -2.11 -14.13 -5.06
C ALA A 10 -0.61 -14.48 -5.01
N GLY A 11 0.01 -14.56 -3.82
CA GLY A 11 1.46 -14.79 -3.65
C GLY A 11 2.29 -13.52 -3.45
N LYS A 12 1.66 -12.34 -3.29
CA LYS A 12 2.36 -11.04 -3.13
C LYS A 12 3.40 -11.07 -2.01
N ARG A 13 3.05 -11.62 -0.84
CA ARG A 13 3.95 -11.66 0.32
C ARG A 13 5.16 -12.54 0.05
N ASP A 14 4.97 -13.72 -0.52
CA ASP A 14 6.04 -14.67 -0.83
C ASP A 14 7.06 -14.06 -1.80
N VAL A 15 6.55 -13.36 -2.83
CA VAL A 15 7.38 -12.63 -3.82
C VAL A 15 8.20 -11.52 -3.15
N VAL A 16 7.57 -10.73 -2.26
CA VAL A 16 8.26 -9.66 -1.54
C VAL A 16 9.29 -10.22 -0.57
N THR A 17 8.97 -11.28 0.18
CA THR A 17 9.90 -11.97 1.07
C THR A 17 11.10 -12.53 0.32
N ALA A 18 10.89 -13.18 -0.82
CA ALA A 18 11.98 -13.74 -1.62
C ALA A 18 12.91 -12.65 -2.20
N ARG A 19 12.35 -11.48 -2.55
CA ARG A 19 13.10 -10.37 -3.15
C ARG A 19 13.79 -9.47 -2.13
N PHE A 20 13.22 -9.35 -0.94
CA PHE A 20 13.72 -8.52 0.15
C PHE A 20 13.78 -9.34 1.44
N PRO A 21 14.72 -10.30 1.54
CA PRO A 21 14.80 -11.22 2.67
C PRO A 21 15.04 -10.52 4.01
N ASP A 22 15.80 -9.42 4.01
CA ASP A 22 16.15 -8.65 5.20
C ASP A 22 15.19 -7.49 5.49
N ALA A 23 14.03 -7.46 4.82
CA ALA A 23 13.09 -6.36 4.98
C ALA A 23 12.47 -6.32 6.39
N VAL A 24 12.32 -5.11 6.91
CA VAL A 24 11.47 -4.87 8.08
C VAL A 24 10.02 -4.73 7.62
N TRP A 25 9.12 -5.44 8.28
CA TRP A 25 7.70 -5.44 7.94
C TRP A 25 6.91 -4.58 8.91
N TYR A 26 6.11 -3.68 8.36
CA TYR A 26 5.21 -2.82 9.11
C TYR A 26 3.77 -3.02 8.61
N ARG A 27 2.88 -3.41 9.53
CA ARG A 27 1.44 -3.51 9.24
C ARG A 27 0.76 -2.23 9.69
N LEU A 28 -0.04 -1.62 8.81
CA LEU A 28 -0.81 -0.45 9.17
C LEU A 28 -1.87 -0.83 10.22
N ALA A 29 -1.86 -0.13 11.35
CA ALA A 29 -2.90 -0.23 12.38
C ALA A 29 -4.11 0.64 12.01
N PRO A 30 -5.32 0.33 12.51
CA PRO A 30 -6.47 1.22 12.39
C PRO A 30 -6.17 2.65 12.89
N GLU A 31 -6.79 3.65 12.27
CA GLU A 31 -6.79 5.07 12.68
C GLU A 31 -5.44 5.80 12.68
N GLN A 32 -4.32 5.11 12.44
CA GLN A 32 -3.03 5.77 12.34
C GLN A 32 -2.84 6.48 10.99
N ARG A 33 -1.87 7.40 10.94
CA ARG A 33 -1.41 7.98 9.68
C ARG A 33 -0.50 7.03 8.90
N LEU A 34 -0.45 7.18 7.59
CA LEU A 34 0.39 6.33 6.73
C LEU A 34 1.88 6.52 7.06
N ASP A 35 2.29 7.74 7.42
CA ASP A 35 3.66 8.10 7.78
C ASP A 35 4.08 7.63 9.18
N ALA A 36 3.20 7.02 9.98
CA ALA A 36 3.55 6.47 11.29
C ALA A 36 4.66 5.41 11.21
N CYS A 37 4.73 4.69 10.09
CA CYS A 37 5.79 3.71 9.80
C CYS A 37 7.19 4.33 9.62
N GLN A 38 7.31 5.66 9.50
CA GLN A 38 8.59 6.35 9.38
C GLN A 38 9.52 6.05 10.56
N GLN A 39 8.96 5.78 11.75
CA GLN A 39 9.74 5.42 12.94
C GLN A 39 10.44 4.06 12.82
N THR A 40 10.01 3.23 11.86
CA THR A 40 10.55 1.89 11.59
C THR A 40 11.59 1.90 10.47
N LEU A 41 11.82 3.05 9.82
CA LEU A 41 12.83 3.18 8.77
C LEU A 41 14.25 3.00 9.35
N LEU A 42 15.02 2.14 8.72
CA LEU A 42 16.43 1.90 9.01
C LEU A 42 17.24 2.14 7.73
N ALA A 43 18.43 2.72 7.87
CA ALA A 43 19.31 2.97 6.72
C ALA A 43 19.66 1.66 6.01
N ASP A 44 19.72 1.71 4.68
CA ASP A 44 20.06 0.58 3.81
C ASP A 44 19.17 -0.68 4.00
N THR A 45 18.03 -0.54 4.67
CA THR A 45 17.14 -1.65 5.00
C THR A 45 15.77 -1.44 4.34
N PRO A 46 15.24 -2.43 3.59
CA PRO A 46 13.92 -2.31 2.99
C PRO A 46 12.81 -2.26 4.06
N LEU A 47 11.83 -1.39 3.85
CA LEU A 47 10.60 -1.33 4.65
C LEU A 47 9.41 -1.80 3.81
N VAL A 48 8.73 -2.85 4.27
CA VAL A 48 7.52 -3.40 3.63
C VAL A 48 6.29 -2.98 4.42
N ILE A 49 5.40 -2.23 3.76
CA ILE A 49 4.11 -1.79 4.32
C ILE A 49 3.00 -2.72 3.85
N THR A 50 2.18 -3.20 4.80
CA THR A 50 1.05 -4.09 4.57
C THR A 50 -0.20 -3.64 5.33
N GLY A 51 -1.35 -4.27 5.07
CA GLY A 51 -2.60 -3.96 5.76
C GLY A 51 -3.32 -2.72 5.24
N VAL A 52 -3.03 -2.29 4.01
CA VAL A 52 -3.62 -1.09 3.38
C VAL A 52 -5.15 -1.16 3.33
N LEU A 53 -5.71 -2.31 2.95
CA LEU A 53 -7.16 -2.43 2.76
C LEU A 53 -7.90 -2.30 4.11
N GLU A 54 -7.42 -2.99 5.15
CA GLU A 54 -8.00 -2.92 6.50
C GLU A 54 -7.80 -1.52 7.13
N TRP A 55 -6.68 -0.87 6.85
CA TRP A 55 -6.44 0.51 7.27
C TRP A 55 -7.41 1.50 6.61
N LEU A 56 -7.66 1.35 5.30
CA LEU A 56 -8.66 2.15 4.58
C LEU A 56 -10.08 1.90 5.10
N GLU A 57 -10.41 0.65 5.41
CA GLU A 57 -11.71 0.27 5.98
C GLU A 57 -11.94 0.97 7.33
N ALA A 58 -10.97 0.91 8.24
CA ALA A 58 -11.05 1.57 9.54
C ALA A 58 -11.23 3.10 9.43
N ALA A 59 -10.52 3.74 8.50
CA ALA A 59 -10.61 5.19 8.31
C ALA A 59 -11.88 5.64 7.59
N SER A 60 -12.57 4.73 6.89
CA SER A 60 -13.79 5.06 6.15
C SER A 60 -14.95 5.47 7.05
N GLY A 61 -14.96 5.08 8.34
CA GLY A 61 -16.04 5.44 9.27
C GLY A 61 -16.02 6.87 9.78
N SER A 62 -14.88 7.56 9.74
CA SER A 62 -14.64 8.77 10.55
C SER A 62 -14.32 10.04 9.76
N MET A 63 -13.80 9.93 8.53
CA MET A 63 -13.28 11.08 7.79
C MET A 63 -13.93 11.25 6.40
N GLN A 64 -13.96 12.48 5.88
CA GLN A 64 -14.36 12.74 4.50
C GLN A 64 -13.30 12.21 3.52
N ASN A 65 -13.73 11.67 2.38
CA ASN A 65 -12.86 10.99 1.43
C ASN A 65 -11.71 11.88 0.89
N ASP A 66 -12.02 13.12 0.51
CA ASP A 66 -11.02 14.01 -0.11
C ASP A 66 -9.94 14.42 0.88
N ALA A 67 -10.32 14.81 2.10
CA ALA A 67 -9.38 15.12 3.16
C ALA A 67 -8.49 13.91 3.51
N PHE A 68 -9.05 12.70 3.50
CA PHE A 68 -8.28 11.49 3.75
C PHE A 68 -7.30 11.19 2.62
N ARG A 69 -7.74 11.41 1.39
CA ARG A 69 -6.91 11.25 0.21
C ARG A 69 -5.73 12.22 0.19
N GLU A 70 -5.99 13.50 0.42
CA GLU A 70 -4.94 14.51 0.52
C GLU A 70 -3.97 14.24 1.67
N GLN A 71 -4.47 13.68 2.79
CA GLN A 71 -3.62 13.29 3.90
C GLN A 71 -2.68 12.15 3.52
N TRP A 72 -3.18 11.04 2.97
CA TRP A 72 -2.31 9.92 2.61
C TRP A 72 -1.32 10.27 1.48
N GLN A 73 -1.69 11.17 0.57
CA GLN A 73 -0.80 11.62 -0.51
C GLN A 73 0.40 12.38 0.04
N ARG A 74 0.17 13.27 1.02
CA ARG A 74 1.24 13.98 1.73
C ARG A 74 2.12 13.01 2.51
N ASP A 75 1.51 12.09 3.25
CA ASP A 75 2.22 11.08 4.05
C ASP A 75 3.12 10.20 3.17
N MET A 76 2.58 9.71 2.05
CA MET A 76 3.31 8.86 1.12
C MET A 76 4.49 9.61 0.48
N THR A 77 4.29 10.87 0.11
CA THR A 77 5.35 11.73 -0.43
C THR A 77 6.48 11.93 0.58
N GLY A 78 6.15 12.32 1.82
CA GLY A 78 7.14 12.53 2.88
C GLY A 78 7.89 11.25 3.25
N LEU A 79 7.17 10.14 3.37
CA LEU A 79 7.77 8.83 3.67
C LEU A 79 8.74 8.39 2.58
N TYR A 80 8.37 8.52 1.31
CA TYR A 80 9.25 8.18 0.20
C TYR A 80 10.51 9.04 0.18
N GLN A 81 10.37 10.36 0.35
CA GLN A 81 11.53 11.25 0.42
C GLN A 81 12.48 10.85 1.56
N ARG A 82 11.92 10.56 2.75
CA ARG A 82 12.73 10.15 3.89
C ARG A 82 13.44 8.82 3.66
N ALA A 83 12.74 7.83 3.11
CA ALA A 83 13.29 6.52 2.79
C ALA A 83 14.45 6.65 1.76
N SER A 84 14.28 7.48 0.73
CA SER A 84 15.32 7.74 -0.27
C SER A 84 16.58 8.40 0.31
N GLN A 85 16.44 9.31 1.29
CA GLN A 85 17.59 9.97 1.93
C GLN A 85 18.52 9.02 2.67
N ILE A 86 17.98 7.90 3.18
CA ILE A 86 18.73 6.91 3.96
C ILE A 86 18.91 5.61 3.19
N ASN A 87 18.67 5.63 1.88
CA ASN A 87 18.74 4.47 1.00
C ASN A 87 17.92 3.26 1.49
N ALA A 88 16.73 3.51 2.05
CA ALA A 88 15.80 2.48 2.48
C ALA A 88 14.77 2.22 1.37
N PRO A 89 14.79 1.06 0.69
CA PRO A 89 13.75 0.74 -0.29
C PRO A 89 12.38 0.68 0.39
N LEU A 90 11.45 1.50 -0.10
CA LEU A 90 10.06 1.48 0.36
C LEU A 90 9.23 0.54 -0.52
N ILE A 91 8.63 -0.48 0.09
CA ILE A 91 7.76 -1.46 -0.57
C ILE A 91 6.35 -1.34 0.01
N ILE A 92 5.32 -1.28 -0.84
CA ILE A 92 3.91 -1.34 -0.43
C ILE A 92 3.26 -2.57 -1.05
N ILE A 93 2.54 -3.35 -0.24
CA ILE A 93 1.66 -4.42 -0.73
C ILE A 93 0.20 -3.95 -0.60
N ALA A 94 -0.48 -3.86 -1.74
CA ALA A 94 -1.90 -3.48 -1.79
C ALA A 94 -2.75 -4.56 -2.48
N HIS A 95 -4.04 -4.58 -2.17
CA HIS A 95 -4.99 -5.50 -2.79
C HIS A 95 -5.62 -4.88 -4.04
N GLU A 96 -5.78 -5.69 -5.08
CA GLU A 96 -6.72 -5.41 -6.16
C GLU A 96 -8.09 -5.95 -5.73
N VAL A 97 -9.11 -5.08 -5.69
CA VAL A 97 -10.49 -5.41 -5.27
C VAL A 97 -11.55 -4.84 -6.24
N GLY A 98 -11.12 -4.26 -7.35
CA GLY A 98 -11.97 -3.59 -8.34
C GLY A 98 -12.49 -4.50 -9.44
N CYS A 99 -11.92 -5.70 -9.62
CA CYS A 99 -12.35 -6.65 -10.66
C CYS A 99 -13.60 -7.49 -10.31
N GLY A 100 -14.27 -7.20 -9.20
CA GLY A 100 -15.47 -7.92 -8.74
C GLY A 100 -16.79 -7.19 -9.04
N ILE A 101 -17.89 -7.77 -8.57
CA ILE A 101 -19.22 -7.14 -8.61
C ILE A 101 -19.25 -5.92 -7.68
N VAL A 102 -20.04 -4.90 -8.02
CA VAL A 102 -20.30 -3.76 -7.13
C VAL A 102 -20.94 -4.25 -5.83
N PRO A 103 -20.35 -3.99 -4.65
CA PRO A 103 -20.95 -4.41 -3.39
C PRO A 103 -22.34 -3.79 -3.15
N MET A 104 -23.21 -4.51 -2.46
CA MET A 104 -24.53 -3.98 -2.07
C MET A 104 -24.41 -3.00 -0.90
N GLN A 105 -23.53 -3.30 0.06
CA GLN A 105 -23.34 -2.47 1.25
C GLN A 105 -22.62 -1.15 0.87
N PRO A 106 -23.17 0.02 1.24
CA PRO A 106 -22.55 1.31 0.95
C PRO A 106 -21.10 1.43 1.42
N GLU A 107 -20.79 0.88 2.59
CA GLU A 107 -19.46 0.92 3.22
C GLU A 107 -18.45 0.12 2.39
N GLN A 108 -18.87 -1.05 1.88
CA GLN A 108 -18.03 -1.88 1.01
C GLN A 108 -17.79 -1.24 -0.36
N ARG A 109 -18.80 -0.56 -0.94
CA ARG A 109 -18.62 0.23 -2.17
C ARG A 109 -17.61 1.35 -1.95
N ARG A 110 -17.75 2.07 -0.84
CA ARG A 110 -16.83 3.14 -0.47
C ARG A 110 -15.41 2.63 -0.25
N LEU A 111 -15.22 1.51 0.45
CA LEU A 111 -13.91 0.89 0.62
C LEU A 111 -13.27 0.51 -0.73
N ARG A 112 -14.06 -0.06 -1.64
CA ARG A 112 -13.60 -0.39 -2.99
C ARG A 112 -13.09 0.86 -3.72
N ASP A 113 -13.85 1.96 -3.67
CA ASP A 113 -13.50 3.21 -4.34
C ASP A 113 -12.26 3.87 -3.70
N LEU A 114 -12.18 3.89 -2.35
CA LEU A 114 -11.00 4.36 -1.61
C LEU A 114 -9.74 3.55 -1.96
N ASN A 115 -9.84 2.22 -1.99
CA ASN A 115 -8.72 1.36 -2.38
C ASN A 115 -8.30 1.63 -3.84
N GLY A 116 -9.26 1.83 -4.74
CA GLY A 116 -8.98 2.23 -6.12
C GLY A 116 -8.17 3.53 -6.19
N TRP A 117 -8.57 4.56 -5.45
CA TRP A 117 -7.83 5.82 -5.39
C TRP A 117 -6.46 5.69 -4.74
N PHE A 118 -6.35 4.96 -3.63
CA PHE A 118 -5.07 4.70 -2.97
C PHE A 118 -4.09 4.01 -3.93
N VAL A 119 -4.52 2.95 -4.61
CA VAL A 119 -3.67 2.21 -5.55
C VAL A 119 -3.27 3.08 -6.75
N GLN A 120 -4.15 3.96 -7.25
CA GLN A 120 -3.79 4.93 -8.29
C GLN A 120 -2.71 5.91 -7.82
N ASP A 121 -2.85 6.45 -6.62
CA ASP A 121 -1.90 7.42 -6.07
C ASP A 121 -0.55 6.76 -5.76
N ALA A 122 -0.57 5.57 -5.17
CA ALA A 122 0.64 4.75 -4.97
C ALA A 122 1.31 4.38 -6.30
N THR A 123 0.54 4.00 -7.32
CA THR A 123 1.07 3.69 -8.67
C THR A 123 1.73 4.91 -9.30
N ARG A 124 1.15 6.10 -9.15
CA ARG A 124 1.72 7.34 -9.68
C ARG A 124 3.09 7.62 -9.06
N GLN A 125 3.23 7.42 -7.76
CA GLN A 125 4.46 7.67 -7.01
C GLN A 125 5.49 6.53 -7.10
N ALA A 126 5.08 5.29 -7.36
CA ALA A 126 5.98 4.14 -7.41
C ALA A 126 6.95 4.23 -8.60
N ASP A 127 8.21 3.85 -8.40
CA ASP A 127 9.18 3.71 -9.49
C ASP A 127 8.93 2.40 -10.25
N GLN A 128 8.46 1.36 -9.55
CA GLN A 128 8.10 0.07 -10.14
C GLN A 128 6.77 -0.42 -9.59
N VAL A 129 5.93 -0.98 -10.47
CA VAL A 129 4.68 -1.63 -10.09
C VAL A 129 4.63 -3.06 -10.59
N TRP A 130 4.39 -3.98 -9.65
CA TRP A 130 4.36 -5.41 -9.88
C TRP A 130 2.94 -5.92 -9.71
N TYR A 131 2.39 -6.54 -10.74
CA TYR A 131 1.13 -7.28 -10.67
C TYR A 131 1.41 -8.75 -10.36
N VAL A 132 0.76 -9.29 -9.34
CA VAL A 132 0.94 -10.66 -8.89
C VAL A 132 -0.38 -11.43 -8.99
N ARG A 133 -0.34 -12.59 -9.66
CA ARG A 133 -1.50 -13.47 -9.86
C ARG A 133 -1.09 -14.93 -9.85
N HIS A 134 -1.63 -15.71 -8.92
CA HIS A 134 -1.29 -17.14 -8.75
C HIS A 134 0.22 -17.40 -8.65
N GLY A 135 0.96 -16.51 -7.97
CA GLY A 135 2.43 -16.56 -7.85
C GLY A 135 3.18 -16.03 -9.07
N LEU A 136 2.52 -15.81 -10.21
CA LEU A 136 3.12 -15.16 -11.36
C LEU A 136 3.34 -13.67 -11.07
N VAL A 137 4.49 -13.15 -11.46
CA VAL A 137 4.90 -11.76 -11.20
C VAL A 137 5.16 -11.06 -12.52
N GLN A 138 4.49 -9.95 -12.75
CA GLN A 138 4.65 -9.12 -13.94
C GLN A 138 4.99 -7.68 -13.55
N LEU A 139 6.09 -7.15 -14.09
CA LEU A 139 6.38 -5.72 -14.04
C LEU A 139 5.46 -4.99 -15.03
N ILE A 140 4.69 -4.03 -14.54
CA ILE A 140 3.71 -3.26 -15.35
C ILE A 140 3.97 -1.75 -15.36
N LYS A 141 4.90 -1.26 -14.54
CA LYS A 141 5.52 0.07 -14.57
C LYS A 141 6.95 -0.06 -14.11
#